data_AF-A0A7X6TIX6-F1
#
_entry.id   AF-A0A7X6TIX6-F1
#
_cell.length_a   1.000
_cell.length_b   1.000
_cell.length_c   1.000
_cell.angle_alpha   90.00
_cell.angle_beta   90.00
_cell.angle_gamma   90.00
#
_symmetry.space_group_name_H-M   'P 1'
#
loop_
_entity.id
_entity.type
_entity.pdbx_description
1 polymer ?
#
loop_
_entity_poly.entity_id
_entity_poly.type
_entity_poly.pdbx_seq_one_letter_code
_entity_poly.pdbx_strand_id
1 'polypeptide(L)'
;MVRFLYLTGDFAAPAEVIEQLPPDIETNDAHYVDAAGDLLPHTALFAPLIDARSGRPPAARIVDTDGQPVDAVTAAAALVDQQVLSRELERIHSLLCAPCACTLCCVGPDEAMHQAYFEIPLAGGEADRFVVERIDTQASRTHRADDEAPLLVDGRPFYERQAPVLVRWQQGWSLILPRASRCPNLAADGRCRIYPDRPEVCRRPQIFPYVLEPFADEAGPGWRLRRSLLAVLDCPYVRLLQDEIATFAAASELDLVFRHNKA
;
A
#
# COMPACT_ATOMS: atom_id res chain seq x y z
N MET A 1 18.15 -4.29 12.35
CA MET A 1 19.07 -5.20 13.07
C MET A 1 19.12 -6.61 12.48
N VAL A 2 18.02 -7.38 12.41
CA VAL A 2 18.01 -8.77 11.91
C VAL A 2 18.71 -8.95 10.57
N ARG A 3 18.40 -8.09 9.59
CA ARG A 3 19.05 -8.07 8.26
C ARG A 3 20.58 -8.01 8.37
N PHE A 4 21.09 -7.12 9.21
CA PHE A 4 22.53 -6.93 9.39
C PHE A 4 23.19 -8.18 9.99
N LEU A 5 22.62 -8.72 11.07
CA LEU A 5 23.13 -9.94 11.72
C LEU A 5 23.08 -11.15 10.79
N TYR A 6 22.00 -11.31 10.02
CA TYR A 6 21.87 -12.40 9.05
C TYR A 6 22.91 -12.30 7.93
N LEU A 7 23.15 -11.10 7.37
CA LEU A 7 24.08 -10.93 6.26
C LEU A 7 25.56 -11.02 6.67
N THR A 8 25.88 -10.68 7.92
CA THR A 8 27.27 -10.60 8.40
C THR A 8 27.67 -11.78 9.30
N GLY A 9 26.69 -12.47 9.88
CA GLY A 9 26.90 -13.59 10.80
C GLY A 9 26.78 -14.97 10.16
N ASP A 10 27.13 -15.99 10.95
CA ASP A 10 27.07 -17.40 10.57
C ASP A 10 25.71 -18.02 10.93
N PHE A 11 24.64 -17.47 10.35
CA PHE A 11 23.27 -17.96 10.51
C PHE A 11 22.80 -18.62 9.22
N ALA A 12 22.14 -19.77 9.28
CA ALA A 12 21.60 -20.42 8.09
C ALA A 12 20.30 -19.76 7.60
N ALA A 13 19.54 -19.12 8.49
CA ALA A 13 18.29 -18.45 8.17
C ALA A 13 18.04 -17.20 9.05
N PRO A 14 17.24 -16.22 8.57
CA PRO A 14 16.79 -15.09 9.39
C PRO A 14 16.04 -15.53 10.66
N ALA A 15 15.36 -16.67 10.64
CA ALA A 15 14.67 -17.23 11.81
C ALA A 15 15.64 -17.52 12.97
N GLU A 16 16.83 -18.04 12.69
CA GLU A 16 17.84 -18.32 13.73
C GLU A 16 18.34 -17.04 14.39
N VAL A 17 18.41 -15.93 13.64
CA VAL A 17 18.73 -14.62 14.21
C VAL A 17 17.63 -14.17 15.15
N ILE A 18 16.37 -14.32 14.75
CA ILE A 18 15.18 -13.92 15.54
C ILE A 18 15.11 -14.71 16.85
N GLU A 19 15.36 -16.03 16.81
CA GLU A 19 15.36 -16.90 17.98
C GLU A 19 16.46 -16.55 19.00
N GLN A 20 17.55 -15.93 18.53
CA GLN A 20 18.68 -15.52 19.38
C GLN A 20 18.59 -14.06 19.83
N LEU A 21 17.53 -13.33 19.47
CA LEU A 21 17.34 -11.98 19.96
C LEU A 21 17.07 -11.99 21.48
N PRO A 22 17.60 -11.02 22.22
CA PRO A 22 17.14 -10.82 23.59
C PRO A 22 15.64 -10.51 23.57
N PRO A 23 14.88 -10.97 24.58
CA PRO A 23 13.43 -10.76 24.62
C PRO A 23 13.09 -9.27 24.70
N ASP A 24 13.92 -8.53 25.44
CA ASP A 24 13.83 -7.10 25.65
C ASP A 24 14.87 -6.36 24.79
N ILE A 25 14.41 -5.46 23.92
CA ILE A 25 15.25 -4.56 23.12
C ILE A 25 14.75 -3.13 23.29
N GLU A 26 15.60 -2.28 23.85
CA GLU A 26 15.40 -0.83 23.86
C GLU A 26 16.25 -0.18 22.75
N THR A 27 15.59 0.63 21.93
CA THR A 27 16.23 1.55 20.97
C THR A 27 15.98 2.99 21.42
N ASN A 28 16.57 3.96 20.70
CA ASN A 28 16.33 5.38 21.01
C ASN A 28 14.85 5.79 20.91
N ASP A 29 14.06 5.05 20.12
CA ASP A 29 12.69 5.43 19.75
C ASP A 29 11.63 4.42 20.22
N ALA A 30 12.02 3.20 20.58
CA ALA A 30 11.07 2.13 20.89
C ALA A 30 11.61 1.10 21.89
N HIS A 31 10.71 0.53 22.67
CA HIS A 31 10.98 -0.57 23.59
C HIS A 31 10.16 -1.79 23.18
N TYR A 32 10.86 -2.87 22.80
CA TYR A 32 10.28 -4.14 22.37
C TYR A 32 10.43 -5.15 23.50
N VAL A 33 9.32 -5.52 24.13
CA VAL A 33 9.29 -6.44 25.28
C VAL A 33 9.29 -7.91 24.85
N ASP A 34 8.89 -8.19 23.61
CA ASP A 34 8.96 -9.50 22.95
C ASP A 34 9.37 -9.32 21.48
N ALA A 35 10.63 -8.94 21.26
CA ALA A 35 11.12 -8.64 19.92
C ALA A 35 10.98 -9.84 18.96
N ALA A 36 11.14 -11.07 19.46
CA ALA A 36 10.99 -12.28 18.66
C ALA A 36 9.53 -12.50 18.25
N GLY A 37 8.59 -12.34 19.19
CA GLY A 37 7.15 -12.40 18.91
C GLY A 37 6.69 -11.34 17.91
N ASP A 38 7.22 -10.10 18.03
CA ASP A 38 6.91 -9.01 17.12
C ASP A 38 7.43 -9.26 15.69
N LEU A 39 8.58 -9.93 15.55
CA LEU A 39 9.20 -10.21 14.25
C LEU A 39 8.67 -11.48 13.56
N LEU A 40 8.08 -12.41 14.31
CA LEU A 40 7.59 -13.69 13.79
C LEU A 40 6.61 -13.55 12.60
N PRO A 41 5.65 -12.61 12.58
CA PRO A 41 4.77 -12.40 11.43
C PRO A 41 5.52 -11.96 10.15
N HIS A 42 6.75 -11.48 10.28
CA HIS A 42 7.56 -10.94 9.18
C HIS A 42 8.62 -11.91 8.67
N THR A 43 8.84 -13.07 9.31
CA THR A 43 9.94 -13.99 8.95
C THR A 43 9.91 -14.41 7.48
N ALA A 44 8.73 -14.69 6.92
CA ALA A 44 8.57 -15.06 5.52
C ALA A 44 8.96 -13.93 4.54
N LEU A 45 8.90 -12.67 4.98
CA LEU A 45 9.27 -11.52 4.16
C LEU A 45 10.78 -11.44 3.89
N PHE A 46 11.61 -12.14 4.67
CA PHE A 46 13.06 -12.16 4.46
C PHE A 46 13.51 -13.10 3.33
N ALA A 47 12.58 -13.82 2.67
CA ALA A 47 12.92 -14.73 1.56
C ALA A 47 13.82 -14.10 0.47
N PRO A 48 13.62 -12.84 0.01
CA PRO A 48 14.51 -12.21 -0.97
C PRO A 48 15.97 -12.14 -0.50
N LEU A 49 16.22 -11.95 0.79
CA LEU A 49 17.59 -11.90 1.35
C LEU A 49 18.24 -13.28 1.41
N ILE A 50 17.45 -14.34 1.63
CA ILE A 50 17.94 -15.72 1.58
C ILE A 50 18.39 -16.05 0.15
N ASP A 51 17.58 -15.70 -0.83
CA ASP A 51 17.88 -15.91 -2.25
C ASP A 51 19.14 -15.14 -2.67
N ALA A 52 19.25 -13.86 -2.30
CA ALA A 52 20.41 -13.02 -2.61
C ALA A 52 21.70 -13.56 -1.99
N ARG A 53 21.69 -13.99 -0.72
CA ARG A 53 22.86 -14.62 -0.07
C ARG A 53 23.29 -15.93 -0.77
N SER A 54 22.33 -16.63 -1.38
CA SER A 54 22.57 -17.85 -2.15
C SER A 54 23.03 -17.58 -3.60
N GLY A 55 23.25 -16.32 -3.98
CA GLY A 55 23.63 -15.92 -5.33
C GLY A 55 22.49 -15.96 -6.35
N ARG A 56 21.23 -16.13 -5.91
CA ARG A 56 20.06 -16.06 -6.79
C ARG A 56 19.66 -14.59 -6.98
N PRO A 57 19.51 -14.12 -8.23
CA PRO A 57 19.11 -12.74 -8.48
C PRO A 57 17.66 -12.50 -8.02
N PRO A 58 17.31 -11.26 -7.62
CA PRO A 58 15.93 -10.91 -7.31
C PRO A 58 15.04 -11.11 -8.54
N ALA A 59 13.81 -11.60 -8.32
CA ALA A 59 12.84 -11.83 -9.39
C ALA A 59 12.41 -10.55 -10.11
N ALA A 60 12.54 -9.39 -9.45
CA ALA A 60 12.16 -8.10 -9.99
C ALA A 60 13.39 -7.27 -10.37
N ARG A 61 13.33 -6.58 -11.51
CA ARG A 61 14.34 -5.59 -11.92
C ARG A 61 14.25 -4.39 -10.99
N ILE A 62 15.34 -4.07 -10.30
CA ILE A 62 15.44 -2.90 -9.40
C ILE A 62 16.57 -2.00 -9.89
N VAL A 63 16.26 -0.71 -10.06
CA VAL A 63 17.20 0.33 -10.46
C VAL A 63 17.22 1.45 -9.43
N ASP A 64 18.30 2.23 -9.38
CA ASP A 64 18.39 3.44 -8.58
C ASP A 64 17.68 4.64 -9.24
N THR A 65 17.83 5.83 -8.64
CA THR A 65 17.22 7.06 -9.13
C THR A 65 17.74 7.51 -10.50
N ASP A 66 18.96 7.09 -10.86
CA ASP A 66 19.61 7.38 -12.14
C ASP A 66 19.35 6.29 -13.20
N GLY A 67 18.55 5.27 -12.83
CA GLY A 67 18.18 4.16 -13.71
C GLY A 67 19.24 3.06 -13.80
N GLN A 68 20.27 3.08 -12.96
CA GLN A 68 21.30 2.04 -12.94
C GLN A 68 20.83 0.83 -12.11
N PRO A 69 21.12 -0.41 -12.53
CA PRO A 69 20.82 -1.59 -11.73
C PRO A 69 21.54 -1.54 -10.38
N VAL A 70 20.83 -1.86 -9.30
CA VAL A 70 21.43 -2.02 -7.97
C VAL A 70 21.93 -3.46 -7.75
N ASP A 71 22.84 -3.67 -6.80
CA ASP A 71 23.31 -5.01 -6.47
C ASP A 71 22.22 -5.88 -5.84
N ALA A 72 22.40 -7.21 -5.87
CA ALA A 72 21.40 -8.17 -5.44
C ALA A 72 21.01 -8.04 -3.96
N VAL A 73 21.96 -7.66 -3.08
CA VAL A 73 21.69 -7.50 -1.64
C VAL A 73 20.88 -6.24 -1.40
N THR A 74 21.24 -5.13 -2.05
CA THR A 74 20.47 -3.88 -2.00
C THR A 74 19.05 -4.06 -2.54
N ALA A 75 18.91 -4.73 -3.68
CA ALA A 75 17.60 -5.07 -4.27
C ALA A 75 16.74 -5.91 -3.32
N ALA A 76 17.32 -6.97 -2.75
CA ALA A 76 16.62 -7.82 -1.79
C ALA A 76 16.23 -7.06 -0.53
N ALA A 77 17.14 -6.25 0.02
CA ALA A 77 16.87 -5.41 1.19
C ALA A 77 15.69 -4.46 0.94
N ALA A 78 15.67 -3.77 -0.20
CA ALA A 78 14.58 -2.86 -0.56
C ALA A 78 13.23 -3.58 -0.71
N LEU A 79 13.21 -4.81 -1.24
CA LEU A 79 12.00 -5.64 -1.32
C LEU A 79 11.48 -6.03 0.06
N VAL A 80 12.37 -6.38 0.99
CA VAL A 80 11.99 -6.70 2.38
C VAL A 80 11.44 -5.44 3.06
N ASP A 81 12.15 -4.32 2.96
CA ASP A 81 11.77 -3.06 3.58
C ASP A 81 10.40 -2.59 3.08
N GLN A 82 10.18 -2.61 1.76
CA GLN A 82 8.88 -2.29 1.15
C GLN A 82 7.75 -3.15 1.75
N GLN A 83 7.96 -4.46 1.89
CA GLN A 83 6.94 -5.39 2.39
C GLN A 83 6.67 -5.23 3.89
N VAL A 84 7.73 -5.11 4.70
CA VAL A 84 7.61 -4.92 6.15
C VAL A 84 6.89 -3.60 6.44
N LEU A 85 7.38 -2.49 5.87
CA LEU A 85 6.78 -1.17 6.07
C LEU A 85 5.33 -1.13 5.58
N SER A 86 5.01 -1.79 4.47
CA SER A 86 3.62 -1.85 3.98
C SER A 86 2.69 -2.54 4.98
N ARG A 87 3.13 -3.63 5.62
CA ARG A 87 2.34 -4.33 6.65
C ARG A 87 2.21 -3.51 7.93
N GLU A 88 3.29 -2.90 8.39
CA GLU A 88 3.27 -2.09 9.61
C GLU A 88 2.41 -0.84 9.45
N LEU A 89 2.55 -0.13 8.34
CA LEU A 89 1.71 1.04 8.04
C LEU A 89 0.24 0.64 7.85
N GLU A 90 -0.07 -0.53 7.30
CA GLU A 90 -1.44 -1.06 7.26
C GLU A 90 -2.04 -1.20 8.66
N ARG A 91 -1.27 -1.73 9.61
CA ARG A 91 -1.69 -1.85 11.02
C ARG A 91 -1.84 -0.48 11.68
N ILE A 92 -0.86 0.40 11.52
CA ILE A 92 -0.88 1.76 12.09
C ILE A 92 -2.09 2.53 11.56
N HIS A 93 -2.31 2.54 10.25
CA HIS A 93 -3.49 3.17 9.66
C HIS A 93 -4.80 2.60 10.20
N SER A 94 -4.87 1.29 10.40
CA SER A 94 -6.05 0.63 10.96
C SER A 94 -6.37 1.12 12.37
N LEU A 95 -5.34 1.45 13.15
CA LEU A 95 -5.50 1.96 14.51
C LEU A 95 -5.86 3.46 14.51
N LEU A 96 -5.21 4.25 13.64
CA LEU A 96 -5.36 5.72 13.63
C LEU A 96 -6.57 6.21 12.84
N CYS A 97 -7.03 5.46 11.84
CA CYS A 97 -8.13 5.91 10.97
C CYS A 97 -9.50 5.77 11.64
N ALA A 98 -9.76 4.68 12.37
CA ALA A 98 -11.07 4.41 12.96
C ALA A 98 -11.60 5.54 13.89
N PRO A 99 -10.78 6.17 14.76
CA PRO A 99 -11.23 7.26 15.63
C PRO A 99 -11.52 8.57 14.89
N CYS A 100 -10.98 8.77 13.68
CA CYS A 100 -11.02 10.07 13.00
C CYS A 100 -12.36 10.40 12.31
N ALA A 101 -13.26 9.42 12.15
CA ALA A 101 -14.49 9.53 11.34
C ALA A 101 -14.25 10.15 9.94
N CYS A 102 -13.05 9.98 9.39
CA CYS A 102 -12.65 10.57 8.11
C CYS A 102 -13.25 9.76 6.96
N THR A 103 -13.93 10.45 6.03
CA THR A 103 -14.60 9.81 4.88
C THR A 103 -13.83 9.98 3.57
N LEU A 104 -12.62 10.54 3.59
CA LEU A 104 -11.87 10.98 2.41
C LEU A 104 -11.69 9.88 1.35
N CYS A 105 -11.41 8.66 1.78
CA CYS A 105 -11.23 7.48 0.92
C CYS A 105 -12.52 6.71 0.63
N CYS A 106 -13.65 7.14 1.19
CA CYS A 106 -14.95 6.46 1.13
C CYS A 106 -15.99 7.25 0.33
N VAL A 107 -15.63 8.39 -0.26
CA VAL A 107 -16.50 9.23 -1.08
C VAL A 107 -15.86 9.47 -2.43
N GLY A 108 -16.69 9.53 -3.47
CA GLY A 108 -16.25 9.95 -4.78
C GLY A 108 -15.85 11.43 -4.81
N PRO A 109 -15.30 11.91 -5.93
CA PRO A 109 -14.91 13.31 -6.07
C PRO A 109 -16.11 14.26 -5.96
N ASP A 110 -15.88 15.49 -5.49
CA ASP A 110 -16.89 16.55 -5.54
C ASP A 110 -16.95 17.16 -6.94
N GLU A 111 -18.00 17.95 -7.24
CA GLU A 111 -18.17 18.62 -8.55
C GLU A 111 -17.01 19.55 -8.92
N ALA A 112 -16.33 20.13 -7.93
CA ALA A 112 -15.18 21.02 -8.17
C ALA A 112 -13.87 20.29 -8.48
N MET A 113 -13.79 18.98 -8.23
CA MET A 113 -12.55 18.20 -8.45
C MET A 113 -12.36 17.87 -9.92
N HIS A 114 -11.11 17.74 -10.38
CA HIS A 114 -10.82 17.35 -11.77
C HIS A 114 -11.23 15.89 -12.05
N GLN A 115 -11.06 15.01 -11.07
CA GLN A 115 -11.33 13.58 -11.20
C GLN A 115 -12.83 13.32 -11.37
N ALA A 116 -13.20 12.49 -12.35
CA ALA A 116 -14.60 12.10 -12.60
C ALA A 116 -15.09 10.98 -11.68
N TYR A 117 -14.17 10.18 -11.14
CA TYR A 117 -14.47 9.09 -10.22
C TYR A 117 -13.27 8.79 -9.31
N PHE A 118 -13.52 8.02 -8.26
CA PHE A 118 -12.48 7.42 -7.43
C PHE A 118 -12.56 5.90 -7.58
N GLU A 119 -11.42 5.25 -7.88
CA GLU A 119 -11.33 3.80 -8.03
C GLU A 119 -10.75 3.16 -6.77
N ILE A 120 -11.38 2.08 -6.33
CA ILE A 120 -10.89 1.20 -5.28
C ILE A 120 -10.64 -0.17 -5.92
N PRO A 121 -9.40 -0.49 -6.32
CA PRO A 121 -9.05 -1.82 -6.80
C PRO A 121 -9.29 -2.87 -5.72
N LEU A 122 -9.83 -4.02 -6.11
CA LEU A 122 -10.24 -5.09 -5.20
C LEU A 122 -9.44 -6.37 -5.47
N ALA A 123 -8.90 -6.96 -4.40
CA ALA A 123 -8.27 -8.27 -4.46
C ALA A 123 -9.31 -9.39 -4.66
N GLY A 124 -8.82 -10.62 -4.85
CA GLY A 124 -9.67 -11.79 -5.05
C GLY A 124 -10.72 -11.95 -3.93
N GLY A 125 -11.99 -12.04 -4.32
CA GLY A 125 -13.13 -12.20 -3.39
C GLY A 125 -13.58 -10.92 -2.66
N GLU A 126 -12.84 -9.82 -2.73
CA GLU A 126 -13.23 -8.58 -2.03
C GLU A 126 -14.45 -7.90 -2.65
N ALA A 127 -14.73 -8.17 -3.93
CA ALA A 127 -15.92 -7.71 -4.63
C ALA A 127 -17.23 -8.21 -3.99
N ASP A 128 -17.22 -9.32 -3.26
CA ASP A 128 -18.40 -9.87 -2.59
C ASP A 128 -18.79 -9.08 -1.33
N ARG A 129 -17.93 -8.18 -0.86
CA ARG A 129 -18.18 -7.30 0.29
C ARG A 129 -19.06 -6.08 -0.06
N PHE A 130 -19.42 -5.92 -1.33
CA PHE A 130 -20.16 -4.77 -1.83
C PHE A 130 -21.46 -5.21 -2.52
N VAL A 131 -22.59 -4.75 -1.97
CA VAL A 131 -23.92 -5.01 -2.55
C VAL A 131 -24.29 -3.84 -3.45
N VAL A 132 -23.70 -3.83 -4.65
CA VAL A 132 -23.96 -2.84 -5.70
C VAL A 132 -24.04 -3.56 -7.05
N GLU A 133 -24.46 -2.85 -8.09
CA GLU A 133 -24.46 -3.36 -9.45
C GLU A 133 -23.07 -3.86 -9.88
N ARG A 134 -23.05 -4.91 -10.70
CA ARG A 134 -21.83 -5.52 -11.25
C ARG A 134 -21.84 -5.41 -12.78
N ILE A 135 -20.86 -4.70 -13.31
CA ILE A 135 -20.57 -4.63 -14.74
C ILE A 135 -19.46 -5.63 -15.04
N ASP A 136 -19.86 -6.76 -15.63
CA ASP A 136 -18.96 -7.81 -16.08
C ASP A 136 -19.34 -8.21 -17.51
N THR A 137 -18.80 -7.47 -18.47
CA THR A 137 -19.05 -7.68 -19.89
C THR A 137 -17.75 -8.01 -20.61
N GLN A 138 -17.85 -8.53 -21.84
CA GLN A 138 -16.66 -8.73 -22.66
C GLN A 138 -15.90 -7.41 -22.88
N ALA A 139 -16.62 -6.30 -23.04
CA ALA A 139 -16.02 -4.98 -23.20
C ALA A 139 -15.28 -4.54 -21.94
N SER A 140 -15.88 -4.68 -20.75
CA SER A 140 -15.20 -4.26 -19.51
C SER A 140 -13.91 -5.05 -19.26
N ARG A 141 -13.89 -6.34 -19.59
CA ARG A 141 -12.71 -7.22 -19.43
C ARG A 141 -11.54 -6.88 -20.35
N THR A 142 -11.75 -6.07 -21.38
CA THR A 142 -10.70 -5.60 -22.30
C THR A 142 -10.31 -4.15 -22.08
N HIS A 143 -10.97 -3.45 -21.15
CA HIS A 143 -10.66 -2.07 -20.79
C HIS A 143 -9.95 -1.99 -19.44
N ARG A 144 -9.28 -0.87 -19.24
CA ARG A 144 -8.82 -0.37 -17.94
C ARG A 144 -9.63 0.86 -17.55
N ALA A 145 -9.61 1.20 -16.27
CA ALA A 145 -10.30 2.39 -15.78
C ALA A 145 -9.69 3.69 -16.35
N ASP A 146 -8.37 3.68 -16.61
CA ASP A 146 -7.54 4.80 -17.05
C ASP A 146 -7.35 4.88 -18.58
N ASP A 147 -8.07 4.07 -19.37
CA ASP A 147 -8.02 4.15 -20.83
C ASP A 147 -8.52 5.53 -21.33
N GLU A 148 -7.87 6.06 -22.38
CA GLU A 148 -8.22 7.35 -22.99
C GLU A 148 -9.69 7.36 -23.47
N ALA A 149 -10.12 6.28 -24.11
CA ALA A 149 -11.51 6.04 -24.45
C ALA A 149 -12.21 5.30 -23.30
N PRO A 150 -13.19 5.91 -22.62
CA PRO A 150 -13.82 5.27 -21.47
C PRO A 150 -14.73 4.12 -21.90
N LEU A 151 -14.83 3.09 -21.05
CA LEU A 151 -15.85 2.06 -21.18
C LEU A 151 -17.24 2.72 -21.19
N LEU A 152 -18.01 2.47 -22.25
CA LEU A 152 -19.40 2.87 -22.36
C LEU A 152 -20.33 1.77 -21.82
N VAL A 153 -21.24 2.16 -20.94
CA VAL A 153 -22.27 1.32 -20.34
C VAL A 153 -23.61 2.02 -20.61
N ASP A 154 -24.51 1.34 -21.31
CA ASP A 154 -25.78 1.93 -21.77
C ASP A 154 -25.60 3.24 -22.58
N GLY A 155 -24.50 3.32 -23.35
CA GLY A 155 -24.18 4.47 -24.19
C GLY A 155 -23.56 5.67 -23.46
N ARG A 156 -23.19 5.54 -22.17
CA ARG A 156 -22.54 6.60 -21.39
C ARG A 156 -21.26 6.09 -20.73
N PRO A 157 -20.25 6.95 -20.49
CA PRO A 157 -19.07 6.56 -19.72
C PRO A 157 -19.45 5.98 -18.35
N PHE A 158 -18.77 4.90 -17.94
CA PHE A 158 -19.07 4.17 -16.70
C PHE A 158 -19.06 5.06 -15.44
N TYR A 159 -18.30 6.15 -15.43
CA TYR A 159 -18.18 7.09 -14.31
C TYR A 159 -19.27 8.16 -14.26
N GLU A 160 -20.14 8.28 -15.27
CA GLU A 160 -21.28 9.21 -15.24
C GLU A 160 -22.51 8.66 -14.49
N ARG A 161 -22.37 7.49 -13.87
CA ARG A 161 -23.43 6.89 -13.05
C ARG A 161 -23.57 7.67 -11.74
N GLN A 162 -24.78 7.67 -11.16
CA GLN A 162 -25.01 8.31 -9.85
C GLN A 162 -24.63 7.39 -8.68
N ALA A 163 -24.77 6.08 -8.85
CA ALA A 163 -24.52 5.09 -7.82
C ALA A 163 -23.15 4.44 -7.99
N PRO A 164 -22.49 4.03 -6.89
CA PRO A 164 -21.31 3.19 -6.96
C PRO A 164 -21.58 1.89 -7.72
N VAL A 165 -20.56 1.40 -8.42
CA VAL A 165 -20.66 0.18 -9.23
C VAL A 165 -19.37 -0.62 -9.15
N LEU A 166 -19.49 -1.95 -9.21
CA LEU A 166 -18.35 -2.83 -9.40
C LEU A 166 -18.13 -3.04 -10.89
N VAL A 167 -16.90 -2.85 -11.36
CA VAL A 167 -16.52 -3.14 -12.75
C VAL A 167 -15.43 -4.18 -12.80
N ARG A 168 -15.60 -5.20 -13.66
CA ARG A 168 -14.56 -6.18 -13.97
C ARG A 168 -13.72 -5.68 -15.13
N TRP A 169 -12.57 -5.12 -14.81
CA TRP A 169 -11.54 -4.67 -15.75
C TRP A 169 -10.64 -5.82 -16.23
N GLN A 170 -9.76 -5.52 -17.17
CA GLN A 170 -8.67 -6.42 -17.58
C GLN A 170 -7.82 -6.89 -16.38
N GLN A 171 -7.54 -5.99 -15.43
CA GLN A 171 -6.62 -6.20 -14.32
C GLN A 171 -7.29 -6.75 -13.04
N GLY A 172 -8.63 -6.79 -12.97
CA GLY A 172 -9.32 -7.21 -11.76
C GLY A 172 -10.67 -6.56 -11.56
N TRP A 173 -11.21 -6.70 -10.35
CA TRP A 173 -12.41 -5.98 -9.94
C TRP A 173 -12.01 -4.64 -9.33
N SER A 174 -12.82 -3.62 -9.57
CA SER A 174 -12.74 -2.36 -8.82
C SER A 174 -14.12 -1.88 -8.42
N LEU A 175 -14.21 -1.25 -7.26
CA LEU A 175 -15.35 -0.42 -6.90
C LEU A 175 -15.11 1.00 -7.43
N ILE A 176 -16.01 1.47 -8.26
CA ILE A 176 -16.01 2.83 -8.79
C ILE A 176 -16.95 3.67 -7.94
N LEU A 177 -16.42 4.79 -7.43
CA LEU A 177 -17.18 5.84 -6.77
C LEU A 177 -17.27 7.06 -7.71
N PRO A 178 -18.37 7.23 -8.47
CA PRO A 178 -18.62 8.43 -9.26
C PRO A 178 -18.67 9.72 -8.43
N ARG A 179 -18.73 10.87 -9.09
CA ARG A 179 -18.91 12.17 -8.41
C ARG A 179 -20.07 12.16 -7.43
N ALA A 180 -19.85 12.80 -6.28
CA ALA A 180 -20.82 12.91 -5.17
C ALA A 180 -21.38 11.57 -4.63
N SER A 181 -20.80 10.43 -5.03
CA SER A 181 -21.20 9.12 -4.53
C SER A 181 -20.49 8.77 -3.22
N ARG A 182 -21.01 7.76 -2.53
CA ARG A 182 -20.47 7.28 -1.25
C ARG A 182 -20.30 5.77 -1.32
N CYS A 183 -19.22 5.26 -0.74
CA CYS A 183 -19.03 3.82 -0.56
C CYS A 183 -20.29 3.21 0.10
N PRO A 184 -20.83 2.09 -0.40
CA PRO A 184 -22.07 1.50 0.14
C PRO A 184 -21.89 1.00 1.59
N ASN A 185 -20.65 0.77 2.02
CA ASN A 185 -20.30 0.41 3.38
C ASN A 185 -20.01 1.61 4.29
N LEU A 186 -20.13 2.85 3.80
CA LEU A 186 -20.00 4.06 4.62
C LEU A 186 -21.30 4.32 5.38
N ALA A 187 -21.25 4.25 6.70
CA ALA A 187 -22.36 4.56 7.57
C ALA A 187 -22.65 6.08 7.64
N ALA A 188 -23.81 6.43 8.18
CA ALA A 188 -24.22 7.83 8.32
C ALA A 188 -23.31 8.62 9.28
N ASP A 189 -22.73 7.94 10.27
CA ASP A 189 -21.77 8.49 11.23
C ASP A 189 -20.33 8.57 10.70
N GLY A 190 -20.12 8.28 9.41
CA GLY A 190 -18.80 8.33 8.76
C GLY A 190 -17.94 7.09 8.96
N ARG A 191 -18.41 6.05 9.66
CA ARG A 191 -17.63 4.81 9.87
C ARG A 191 -17.84 3.79 8.76
N CYS A 192 -16.82 2.98 8.50
CA CYS A 192 -16.95 1.82 7.61
C CYS A 192 -17.64 0.66 8.35
N ARG A 193 -18.74 0.15 7.80
CA ARG A 193 -19.51 -0.98 8.37
C ARG A 193 -18.74 -2.29 8.36
N ILE A 194 -17.81 -2.44 7.43
CA ILE A 194 -16.95 -3.62 7.27
C ILE A 194 -15.51 -3.30 7.67
N TYR A 195 -15.27 -2.45 8.67
CA TYR A 195 -13.91 -1.94 8.94
C TYR A 195 -12.84 -3.04 9.07
N PRO A 196 -13.02 -4.14 9.82
CA PRO A 196 -12.03 -5.23 9.87
C PRO A 196 -11.84 -5.93 8.52
N ASP A 197 -12.94 -6.07 7.77
CA ASP A 197 -12.99 -6.76 6.48
C ASP A 197 -12.87 -5.79 5.29
N ARG A 198 -12.42 -4.55 5.49
CA ARG A 198 -12.34 -3.58 4.40
C ARG A 198 -11.27 -4.03 3.39
N PRO A 199 -11.42 -3.66 2.10
CA PRO A 199 -10.45 -4.03 1.07
C PRO A 199 -9.02 -3.68 1.44
N GLU A 200 -8.04 -4.45 0.96
CA GLU A 200 -6.62 -4.24 1.23
C GLU A 200 -6.20 -2.78 0.98
N VAL A 201 -6.59 -2.21 -0.17
CA VAL A 201 -6.26 -0.81 -0.52
C VAL A 201 -6.86 0.20 0.47
N CYS A 202 -8.03 -0.08 1.05
CA CYS A 202 -8.67 0.78 2.05
C CYS A 202 -7.95 0.73 3.41
N ARG A 203 -7.01 -0.19 3.60
CA ARG A 203 -6.16 -0.27 4.80
C ARG A 203 -4.88 0.54 4.66
N ARG A 204 -4.61 1.07 3.47
CA ARG A 204 -3.46 1.93 3.15
C ARG A 204 -3.87 3.36 2.82
N PRO A 205 -4.67 4.08 3.62
CA PRO A 205 -5.30 5.27 3.08
C PRO A 205 -4.36 6.47 2.96
N GLN A 206 -3.31 6.66 3.79
CA GLN A 206 -2.71 8.02 3.93
C GLN A 206 -1.20 8.12 4.18
N ILE A 207 -0.50 7.06 4.58
CA ILE A 207 0.97 7.03 4.71
C ILE A 207 1.53 5.83 3.94
N PHE A 208 2.34 6.07 2.93
CA PHE A 208 2.76 5.04 1.99
C PHE A 208 4.27 4.89 1.99
N PRO A 209 4.78 3.66 2.15
CA PRO A 209 6.19 3.42 1.93
C PRO A 209 6.43 3.37 0.42
N TYR A 210 7.24 4.30 -0.06
CA TYR A 210 7.81 4.31 -1.39
C TYR A 210 9.30 3.98 -1.27
N VAL A 211 9.60 2.78 -0.73
CA VAL A 211 10.96 2.24 -0.82
C VAL A 211 11.24 1.88 -2.28
N LEU A 212 10.27 1.23 -2.90
CA LEU A 212 10.26 0.83 -4.30
C LEU A 212 9.07 1.48 -5.04
N GLU A 213 9.37 2.31 -6.03
CA GLU A 213 8.39 2.94 -6.92
C GLU A 213 8.27 2.11 -8.22
N PRO A 214 7.07 1.66 -8.62
CA PRO A 214 6.90 0.90 -9.85
C PRO A 214 7.17 1.79 -11.06
N PHE A 215 7.83 1.24 -12.09
CA PHE A 215 7.99 1.90 -13.38
C PHE A 215 7.93 0.88 -14.53
N ALA A 216 7.73 1.37 -15.76
CA ALA A 216 7.83 0.58 -16.97
C ALA A 216 8.61 1.37 -18.02
N ASP A 217 9.52 0.69 -18.72
CA ASP A 217 10.26 1.21 -19.87
C ASP A 217 10.29 0.15 -20.99
N GLU A 218 11.13 0.34 -22.02
CA GLU A 218 11.28 -0.61 -23.14
C GLU A 218 11.74 -2.01 -22.71
N ALA A 219 12.44 -2.15 -21.59
CA ALA A 219 12.87 -3.43 -21.03
C ALA A 219 11.78 -4.09 -20.14
N GLY A 220 10.63 -3.45 -19.99
CA GLY A 220 9.47 -3.96 -19.25
C GLY A 220 9.32 -3.37 -17.85
N PRO A 221 8.43 -3.94 -17.03
CA PRO A 221 8.16 -3.44 -15.69
C PRO A 221 9.36 -3.65 -14.76
N GLY A 222 9.55 -2.71 -13.83
CA GLY A 222 10.58 -2.76 -12.81
C GLY A 222 10.24 -1.87 -11.62
N TRP A 223 11.18 -1.75 -10.69
CA TRP A 223 11.07 -0.89 -9.52
C TRP A 223 12.25 0.07 -9.43
N ARG A 224 11.97 1.32 -9.08
CA ARG A 224 12.98 2.33 -8.79
C ARG A 224 13.12 2.46 -7.28
N LEU A 225 14.36 2.39 -6.79
CA LEU A 225 14.69 2.63 -5.40
C LEU A 225 14.52 4.12 -5.08
N ARG A 226 13.67 4.44 -4.09
CA ARG A 226 13.34 5.82 -3.69
C ARG A 226 13.56 6.10 -2.21
N ARG A 227 13.34 5.12 -1.34
CA ARG A 227 13.48 5.23 0.13
C ARG A 227 12.70 6.43 0.71
N SER A 228 11.47 6.63 0.28
CA SER A 228 10.62 7.72 0.80
C SER A 228 9.39 7.20 1.53
N LEU A 229 8.85 8.05 2.41
CA LEU A 229 7.57 7.87 3.08
C LEU A 229 6.64 9.01 2.64
N LEU A 230 5.59 8.70 1.90
CA LEU A 230 4.60 9.70 1.46
C LEU A 230 3.48 9.79 2.50
N ALA A 231 3.19 10.97 3.02
CA ALA A 231 2.10 11.22 3.96
C ALA A 231 1.10 12.26 3.44
N VAL A 232 -0.19 11.92 3.44
CA VAL A 232 -1.26 12.73 2.85
C VAL A 232 -1.86 13.69 3.88
N LEU A 233 -1.60 14.98 3.71
CA LEU A 233 -2.02 16.06 4.62
C LEU A 233 -3.54 16.30 4.66
N ASP A 234 -4.30 15.76 3.71
CA ASP A 234 -5.76 15.84 3.77
C ASP A 234 -6.34 14.94 4.88
N CYS A 235 -5.54 14.02 5.42
CA CYS A 235 -5.95 13.17 6.52
C CYS A 235 -5.82 13.87 7.89
N PRO A 236 -6.88 13.85 8.73
CA PRO A 236 -6.85 14.47 10.06
C PRO A 236 -5.71 13.99 10.96
N TYR A 237 -5.47 12.68 11.07
CA TYR A 237 -4.38 12.18 11.93
C TYR A 237 -3.00 12.46 11.35
N VAL A 238 -2.85 12.52 10.01
CA VAL A 238 -1.56 12.86 9.40
C VAL A 238 -1.20 14.30 9.72
N ARG A 239 -2.16 15.24 9.66
CA ARG A 239 -1.91 16.63 10.06
C ARG A 239 -1.57 16.76 11.55
N LEU A 240 -2.22 15.95 12.39
CA LEU A 240 -2.04 15.99 13.83
C LEU A 240 -0.70 15.39 14.26
N LEU A 241 -0.28 14.29 13.62
CA LEU A 241 0.86 13.47 14.03
C LEU A 241 2.08 13.67 13.10
N GLN A 242 2.29 14.89 12.58
CA GLN A 242 3.38 15.14 11.63
C GLN A 242 4.75 14.86 12.24
N ASP A 243 4.94 15.20 13.50
CA ASP A 243 6.21 14.99 14.21
C ASP A 243 6.46 13.49 14.45
N GLU A 244 5.46 12.73 14.88
CA GLU A 244 5.57 11.28 15.06
C GLU A 244 5.81 10.55 13.74
N ILE A 245 5.19 11.02 12.65
CA ILE A 245 5.44 10.49 11.30
C ILE A 245 6.87 10.81 10.84
N ALA A 246 7.40 12.00 11.16
CA ALA A 246 8.79 12.35 10.89
C ALA A 246 9.76 11.49 11.68
N THR A 247 9.50 11.26 12.97
CA THR A 247 10.28 10.33 13.79
C THR A 247 10.24 8.91 13.22
N PHE A 248 9.07 8.41 12.84
CA PHE A 248 8.94 7.08 12.22
C PHE A 248 9.73 6.98 10.90
N ALA A 249 9.66 8.00 10.03
CA ALA A 249 10.42 8.04 8.79
C ALA A 249 11.93 8.02 9.04
N ALA A 250 12.41 8.83 9.99
CA ALA A 250 13.81 8.88 10.37
C ALA A 250 14.31 7.54 10.94
N ALA A 251 13.56 6.93 11.86
CA ALA A 251 13.87 5.62 12.44
C ALA A 251 13.87 4.50 11.38
N SER A 252 13.12 4.68 10.30
CA SER A 252 13.05 3.76 9.15
C SER A 252 14.04 4.08 8.03
N GLU A 253 14.89 5.10 8.19
CA GLU A 253 15.81 5.59 7.15
C GLU A 253 15.10 5.96 5.82
N LEU A 254 13.98 6.69 5.93
CA LEU A 254 13.16 7.16 4.80
C LEU A 254 13.08 8.68 4.73
N ASP A 255 13.07 9.21 3.51
CA ASP A 255 12.78 10.62 3.23
C ASP A 255 11.28 10.88 3.30
N LEU A 256 10.85 11.70 4.26
CA LEU A 256 9.44 12.06 4.44
C LEU A 256 8.99 13.11 3.41
N VAL A 257 7.89 12.83 2.72
CA VAL A 257 7.24 13.74 1.79
C VAL A 257 5.78 13.94 2.21
N PHE A 258 5.42 15.16 2.57
CA PHE A 258 4.02 15.54 2.75
C PHE A 258 3.39 16.00 1.44
N ARG A 259 2.17 15.53 1.13
CA ARG A 259 1.40 15.98 -0.03
C ARG A 259 -0.07 16.17 0.28
N HIS A 260 -0.72 17.05 -0.49
CA HIS A 260 -2.17 17.07 -0.65
C HIS A 260 -2.57 16.14 -1.79
N ASN A 261 -3.67 15.40 -1.61
CA ASN A 261 -4.23 14.45 -2.57
C ASN A 261 -5.40 15.05 -3.34
N LYS A 262 -6.21 15.93 -2.72
CA LYS A 262 -7.41 16.53 -3.34
C LYS A 262 -7.37 18.06 -3.53
N ALA A 263 -6.18 18.66 -3.66
CA ALA A 263 -6.01 20.09 -3.92
C ALA A 263 -5.85 20.40 -5.42
#